data_AF-A0A9E5L9I1-F1
#
_entry.id   AF-A0A9E5L9I1-F1
#
_cell.length_a   1.000
_cell.length_b   1.000
_cell.length_c   1.000
_cell.angle_alpha   90.00
_cell.angle_beta   90.00
_cell.angle_gamma   90.00
#
_symmetry.space_group_name_H-M   'P 1'
#
loop_
_entity.id
_entity.type
_entity.pdbx_description
1 polymer ?
#
loop_
_entity_poly.entity_id
_entity_poly.type
_entity_poly.pdbx_seq_one_letter_code
_entity_poly.pdbx_strand_id
1 'polypeptide(L)' 'MSKENRDIEKEYTNEQFVAKLRRLADDIEAGENFEIQVAGERIYVPDRAKYSIEHERGDGEEELEFQVKWKIEG' A
#
# COMPACT_ATOMS: atom_id res chain seq x y z
N MET A 1 14.33 18.06 -0.19
CA MET A 1 14.95 17.18 -1.21
C MET A 1 13.88 16.21 -1.68
N SER A 2 13.72 16.01 -3.00
CA SER A 2 12.79 15.01 -3.53
C SER A 2 13.23 13.61 -3.07
N LYS A 3 12.29 12.75 -2.68
CA LYS A 3 12.59 11.33 -2.42
C LYS A 3 13.12 10.67 -3.69
N GLU A 4 14.05 9.74 -3.54
CA GLU A 4 14.53 8.93 -4.66
C GLU A 4 13.41 8.03 -5.20
N ASN A 5 13.48 7.68 -6.48
CA ASN A 5 12.57 6.69 -7.06
C ASN A 5 12.82 5.33 -6.38
N ARG A 6 11.74 4.67 -5.99
CA ARG A 6 11.78 3.40 -5.25
C ARG A 6 10.77 2.45 -5.86
N ASP A 7 11.24 1.30 -6.34
CA ASP A 7 10.44 0.22 -6.89
C ASP A 7 10.87 -1.09 -6.21
N ILE A 8 10.04 -1.59 -5.30
CA ILE A 8 10.37 -2.72 -4.43
C ILE A 8 9.08 -3.51 -4.15
N GLU A 9 9.13 -4.80 -4.45
CA GLU A 9 8.14 -5.78 -4.02
C GLU A 9 8.65 -6.53 -2.78
N LYS A 10 7.75 -6.84 -1.85
CA LYS A 10 8.09 -7.62 -0.67
C LYS A 10 6.97 -8.59 -0.29
N GLU A 11 7.29 -9.87 -0.35
CA GLU A 11 6.42 -10.92 0.19
C GLU A 11 6.39 -10.91 1.71
N TYR A 12 5.24 -11.28 2.25
CA TYR A 12 4.97 -11.44 3.67
C TYR A 12 4.32 -12.79 3.94
N THR A 13 4.44 -13.27 5.17
CA THR A 13 3.58 -14.37 5.65
C THR A 13 2.11 -13.95 5.63
N ASN A 14 1.20 -14.93 5.55
CA ASN A 14 -0.25 -14.68 5.56
C ASN A 14 -0.68 -13.84 6.77
N GLU A 15 -0.13 -14.13 7.96
CA GLU A 15 -0.43 -13.40 9.19
C GLU A 15 0.01 -11.94 9.11
N GLN A 16 1.22 -11.69 8.58
CA GLN A 16 1.75 -10.33 8.41
C GLN A 16 0.99 -9.53 7.35
N PHE A 17 0.54 -10.19 6.29
CA PHE A 17 -0.27 -9.56 5.24
C PHE A 17 -1.66 -9.19 5.78
N VAL A 18 -2.36 -10.14 6.41
CA VAL A 18 -3.67 -9.90 7.03
C VAL A 18 -3.60 -8.80 8.10
N ALA A 19 -2.56 -8.79 8.93
CA ALA A 19 -2.38 -7.75 9.94
C ALA A 19 -2.23 -6.34 9.33
N LYS A 20 -1.58 -6.21 8.16
CA LYS A 20 -1.49 -4.94 7.44
C LYS A 20 -2.83 -4.52 6.86
N LEU A 21 -3.56 -5.45 6.25
CA LEU A 21 -4.90 -5.18 5.70
C LEU A 21 -5.87 -4.69 6.77
N ARG A 22 -5.89 -5.33 7.95
CA ARG A 22 -6.76 -4.89 9.06
C ARG A 22 -6.44 -3.47 9.51
N ARG A 23 -5.16 -3.16 9.75
CA ARG A 23 -4.75 -1.81 10.13
C ARG A 23 -5.09 -0.76 9.09
N LEU A 24 -4.89 -1.10 7.81
CA LEU A 24 -5.29 -0.21 6.72
C LEU A 24 -6.82 0.00 6.71
N ALA A 25 -7.61 -1.06 6.90
CA ALA A 25 -9.05 -0.95 6.97
C ALA A 25 -9.52 -0.10 8.16
N ASP A 26 -8.93 -0.31 9.34
CA ASP A 26 -9.24 0.47 10.56
C ASP A 26 -9.01 1.98 10.32
N ASP A 27 -7.87 2.36 9.72
CA ASP A 27 -7.54 3.76 9.45
C ASP A 27 -8.42 4.37 8.34
N ILE A 28 -8.79 3.59 7.32
CA ILE A 28 -9.75 4.02 6.27
C ILE A 28 -11.12 4.31 6.90
N GLU A 29 -11.61 3.41 7.75
CA GLU A 29 -12.91 3.55 8.41
C GLU A 29 -12.94 4.73 9.39
N ALA A 30 -11.81 4.99 10.07
CA ALA A 30 -11.64 6.12 10.98
C ALA A 30 -11.43 7.47 10.25
N GLY A 31 -11.07 7.46 8.96
CA GLY A 31 -10.67 8.65 8.22
C GLY A 31 -9.33 9.20 8.68
N GLU A 32 -8.43 8.33 9.13
CA GLU A 32 -7.10 8.66 9.65
C GLU A 32 -5.99 8.38 8.64
N ASN A 33 -4.81 8.96 8.89
CA ASN A 33 -3.62 8.64 8.10
C ASN A 33 -3.08 7.26 8.50
N PHE A 34 -2.67 6.45 7.52
CA PHE A 34 -2.08 5.13 7.77
C PHE A 34 -0.55 5.15 7.75
N GLU A 35 0.07 4.52 8.74
CA GLU A 35 1.52 4.33 8.81
C GLU A 35 1.90 2.85 8.57
N ILE A 36 2.80 2.59 7.64
CA ILE A 36 3.29 1.25 7.33
C ILE A 36 4.81 1.24 7.16
N GLN A 37 5.45 0.11 7.47
CA GLN A 37 6.86 -0.12 7.14
C GLN A 37 6.98 -1.15 6.01
N VAL A 38 7.72 -0.81 4.96
CA VAL A 38 7.99 -1.69 3.81
C VAL A 38 9.48 -1.65 3.49
N ALA A 39 10.14 -2.82 3.50
CA ALA A 39 11.57 -2.97 3.26
C ALA A 39 12.45 -1.96 4.04
N GLY A 40 12.11 -1.73 5.31
CA GLY A 40 12.85 -0.84 6.21
C GLY A 40 12.41 0.62 6.20
N GLU A 41 11.73 1.11 5.15
CA GLU A 41 11.22 2.48 5.09
C GLU A 41 9.85 2.59 5.75
N ARG A 42 9.67 3.63 6.58
CA ARG A 42 8.37 4.02 7.13
C ARG A 42 7.67 4.95 6.15
N ILE A 43 6.47 4.58 5.75
CA ILE A 43 5.64 5.26 4.76
C ILE A 43 4.40 5.81 5.47
N TYR A 44 4.11 7.09 5.24
CA TYR A 44 2.92 7.78 5.69
C TYR A 44 1.96 7.92 4.51
N VAL A 45 0.83 7.22 4.60
CA VAL A 45 -0.27 7.28 3.64
C VAL A 45 -1.27 8.30 4.16
N PRO A 46 -1.55 9.39 3.42
CA PRO A 46 -2.49 10.38 3.87
C PRO A 46 -3.94 9.89 3.70
N ASP A 47 -4.86 10.36 4.55
CA ASP A 47 -6.31 10.12 4.48
C ASP A 47 -6.93 10.41 3.10
N ARG A 48 -6.35 11.37 2.36
CA ARG A 48 -6.72 11.73 0.98
C ARG A 48 -6.21 10.74 -0.09
N ALA A 49 -5.60 9.63 0.29
CA ALA A 49 -5.20 8.59 -0.67
C ALA A 49 -6.41 8.01 -1.40
N LYS A 50 -6.19 7.55 -2.62
CA LYS A 50 -7.19 6.85 -3.42
C LYS A 50 -6.93 5.35 -3.36
N TYR A 51 -8.01 4.60 -3.21
CA TYR A 51 -8.00 3.15 -3.13
C TYR A 51 -8.64 2.56 -4.39
N SER A 52 -8.00 1.57 -4.98
CA SER A 52 -8.52 0.83 -6.13
C SER A 52 -8.11 -0.64 -6.04
N ILE A 53 -8.85 -1.50 -6.74
CA ILE A 53 -8.48 -2.90 -6.94
C ILE A 53 -8.19 -3.05 -8.43
N GLU A 54 -7.00 -3.53 -8.74
CA GLU A 54 -6.53 -3.82 -10.10
C GLU A 54 -6.49 -5.33 -10.29
N HIS A 55 -6.89 -5.80 -11.46
CA HIS A 55 -6.85 -7.22 -11.82
C HIS A 55 -6.21 -7.33 -13.20
N GLU A 56 -5.19 -8.16 -13.30
CA GLU A 56 -4.47 -8.42 -14.54
C GLU A 56 -4.39 -9.92 -14.82
N ARG A 57 -4.45 -10.27 -16.10
CA ARG A 57 -4.22 -11.63 -16.57
C ARG A 57 -3.35 -11.57 -17.82
N GLY A 58 -2.13 -12.09 -17.71
CA GLY A 58 -1.12 -12.06 -18.75
C GLY A 58 0.03 -13.02 -18.40
N ASP A 59 0.82 -13.42 -19.40
CA ASP A 59 2.08 -14.17 -19.22
C ASP A 59 2.04 -15.44 -18.35
N GLY A 60 0.85 -16.07 -18.24
CA GLY A 60 0.66 -17.27 -17.43
C GLY A 60 0.32 -17.00 -15.97
N GLU A 61 0.09 -15.73 -15.63
CA GLU A 61 -0.18 -15.24 -14.27
C GLU A 61 -1.55 -14.58 -14.19
N GLU A 62 -2.06 -14.54 -12.96
CA GLU A 62 -3.30 -13.88 -12.60
C GLU A 62 -3.05 -13.08 -11.33
N GLU A 63 -3.16 -11.76 -11.46
CA GLU A 63 -2.75 -10.82 -10.43
C GLU A 63 -3.95 -10.01 -9.94
N LEU A 64 -4.02 -9.80 -8.64
CA LEU A 64 -5.02 -8.94 -8.00
C LEU A 64 -4.32 -8.03 -7.00
N GLU A 65 -4.30 -6.74 -7.27
CA GLU A 65 -3.63 -5.76 -6.43
C GLU A 65 -4.62 -4.85 -5.71
N PHE A 66 -4.41 -4.68 -4.41
CA PHE A 66 -5.02 -3.59 -3.65
C PHE A 66 -4.08 -2.40 -3.69
N GLN A 67 -4.52 -1.35 -4.36
CA GLN A 67 -3.68 -0.23 -4.70
C GLN A 67 -4.05 1.00 -3.88
N VAL A 68 -3.02 1.64 -3.32
CA VAL A 68 -3.14 2.88 -2.55
C VAL A 68 -2.29 3.95 -3.21
N LYS A 69 -2.91 4.99 -3.77
CA LYS A 69 -2.24 6.04 -4.56
C LYS A 69 -2.51 7.43 -4.02
N TRP A 70 -1.47 8.24 -3.86
CA TRP A 70 -1.58 9.65 -3.50
C TRP A 70 -0.52 10.49 -4.22
N LYS A 71 -0.81 11.78 -4.41
CA LYS A 71 0.19 12.74 -4.89
C LYS A 71 1.05 13.21 -3.71
N ILE A 72 2.37 13.18 -3.89
CA ILE A 72 3.32 13.84 -2.99
C ILE A 72 3.22 15.35 -3.26
N GLU A 73 2.88 16.13 -2.24
CA GLU A 73 2.95 17.60 -2.32
C GLU A 73 4.39 18.03 -2.01
N GLY A 74 4.89 19.00 -2.78
CA GLY A 74 6.29 19.45 -2.75
C GLY A 74 6.62 20.36 -1.58
#